data_AF-A0A538LMX8-F1
#
_entry.id   AF-A0A538LMX8-F1
#
_cell.length_a   1.000
_cell.length_b   1.000
_cell.length_c   1.000
_cell.angle_alpha   90.00
_cell.angle_beta   90.00
_cell.angle_gamma   90.00
#
_symmetry.space_group_name_H-M   'P 1'
#
loop_
_entity.id
_entity.type
_entity.pdbx_description
1 polymer ?
#
loop_
_entity_poly.entity_id
_entity_poly.type
_entity_poly.pdbx_seq_one_letter_code
_entity_poly.pdbx_strand_id
1 'polypeptide(L)'
;MIVALAALFIAVTGFALAAIPGRDRVIHACYKKQGGALSVVAGGKKCPRGTRALSWNQQGRTGANGPKGANGQAGVQGVEGKKGDAGTAVAYARVAANGTLEPGDNGKQNKNVVAGNVEHDATTGAGHYCFGGLPFGVASAMVSPDSAGDINGNVGASVAVQRGINLGSCDAQHQQARVTTLVGGLPVDHRFQIWFEATGGPQIAPGVGGD
;
A
#
# COMPACT_ATOMS: atom_id res chain seq x y z
N MET A 1 43.03 66.78 -75.46
CA MET A 1 43.97 66.06 -76.35
C MET A 1 43.84 64.58 -76.01
N ILE A 2 43.10 63.76 -76.76
CA ILE A 2 43.48 63.19 -78.07
C ILE A 2 44.84 62.51 -77.92
N VAL A 3 45.11 61.24 -78.16
CA VAL A 3 44.44 60.06 -78.74
C VAL A 3 45.50 58.94 -78.55
N ALA A 4 45.10 57.69 -78.29
CA ALA A 4 45.73 56.49 -78.89
C ALA A 4 45.13 55.24 -78.21
N LEU A 5 44.02 54.68 -78.70
CA LEU A 5 43.96 53.68 -79.78
C LEU A 5 44.78 52.41 -79.52
N ALA A 6 44.00 51.33 -79.37
CA ALA A 6 44.14 50.05 -80.03
C ALA A 6 44.72 48.86 -79.25
N ALA A 7 43.98 47.77 -79.41
CA ALA A 7 44.36 46.37 -79.24
C ALA A 7 44.52 45.87 -77.80
N LEU A 8 43.52 45.14 -77.31
CA LEU A 8 43.44 43.71 -77.58
C LEU A 8 42.35 43.07 -76.71
N PHE A 9 41.20 42.80 -77.33
CA PHE A 9 40.19 41.87 -76.83
C PHE A 9 40.82 40.48 -76.73
N ILE A 10 41.34 40.07 -75.58
CA ILE A 10 41.63 38.66 -75.30
C ILE A 10 41.06 38.29 -73.94
N ALA A 11 40.06 37.42 -74.04
CA ALA A 11 39.61 36.46 -73.05
C ALA A 11 38.95 37.05 -71.79
N VAL A 12 37.67 37.39 -71.94
CA VAL A 12 36.69 36.94 -70.94
C VAL A 12 36.72 35.42 -70.98
N THR A 13 37.68 34.80 -70.27
CA THR A 13 37.62 33.37 -70.01
C THR A 13 36.35 33.18 -69.22
N GLY A 14 35.35 32.56 -69.85
CA GLY A 14 34.15 32.13 -69.17
C GLY A 14 34.59 31.34 -67.96
N PHE A 15 34.47 31.95 -66.78
CA PHE A 15 34.38 31.19 -65.55
C PHE A 15 33.05 30.46 -65.69
N ALA A 16 33.10 29.29 -66.34
CA ALA A 16 32.18 28.24 -66.02
C ALA A 16 32.43 27.99 -64.54
N LEU A 17 31.70 28.72 -63.70
CA LEU A 17 31.44 28.36 -62.33
C LEU A 17 30.72 27.02 -62.46
N ALA A 18 31.50 25.96 -62.66
CA ALA A 18 31.05 24.62 -62.40
C ALA A 18 30.59 24.72 -60.96
N ALA A 19 29.27 24.69 -60.77
CA ALA A 19 28.68 24.68 -59.46
C ALA A 19 29.25 23.42 -58.78
N ILE A 20 30.30 23.65 -58.00
CA ILE A 20 30.95 22.68 -57.14
C ILE A 20 30.42 23.07 -55.77
N PRO A 21 29.66 22.19 -55.11
CA PRO A 21 29.44 20.78 -55.45
C PRO A 21 28.40 20.59 -56.56
N GLY A 22 28.47 19.42 -57.22
CA GLY A 22 27.46 19.00 -58.19
C GLY A 22 26.05 18.97 -57.59
N ARG A 23 25.02 18.79 -58.43
CA ARG A 23 23.61 18.73 -57.98
C ARG A 23 23.35 17.61 -56.94
N ASP A 24 24.24 16.63 -56.87
CA ASP A 24 24.27 15.51 -55.92
C ASP A 24 24.88 15.84 -54.56
N ARG A 25 25.34 17.08 -54.34
CA ARG A 25 26.04 17.55 -53.12
C ARG A 25 27.34 16.78 -52.83
N VAL A 26 27.93 16.16 -53.85
CA VAL A 26 29.23 15.49 -53.78
C VAL A 26 30.30 16.40 -54.40
N ILE A 27 31.42 16.52 -53.70
CA ILE A 27 32.62 17.18 -54.19
C ILE A 27 33.52 16.10 -54.77
N HIS A 28 33.79 16.19 -56.07
CA HIS A 28 34.72 15.31 -56.76
C HIS A 28 36.08 16.00 -56.91
N ALA A 29 37.15 15.29 -56.63
CA ALA A 29 38.51 15.78 -56.80
C ALA A 29 39.43 14.70 -57.37
N CYS A 30 40.54 15.15 -57.94
CA CYS A 30 41.64 14.32 -58.35
C CYS A 30 42.88 14.73 -57.56
N TYR A 31 43.59 13.78 -56.98
CA TYR A 31 44.82 14.05 -56.24
C TYR A 31 46.01 13.33 -56.85
N LYS A 32 47.19 13.96 -56.82
CA LYS A 32 48.46 13.36 -57.25
C LYS A 32 49.10 12.65 -56.07
N LYS A 33 49.48 11.38 -56.24
CA LYS A 33 50.14 10.59 -55.18
C LYS A 33 51.50 11.16 -54.76
N GLN A 34 52.23 11.74 -55.72
CA GLN A 34 53.52 12.36 -55.49
C GLN A 34 53.33 13.88 -55.42
N GLY A 35 53.67 14.49 -54.28
CA GLY A 35 53.57 15.93 -54.05
C GLY A 35 52.19 16.44 -53.59
N GLY A 36 51.18 15.57 -53.46
CA GLY A 36 49.92 15.88 -52.76
C GLY A 36 48.98 16.88 -53.42
N ALA A 37 49.28 17.36 -54.64
CA ALA A 37 48.43 18.32 -55.34
C ALA A 37 47.00 17.77 -55.52
N LEU A 38 46.02 18.54 -55.06
CA LEU A 38 44.58 18.22 -55.13
C LEU A 38 43.89 19.23 -56.06
N SER A 39 43.10 18.73 -57.00
CA SER A 39 42.30 19.55 -57.90
C SER A 39 40.84 19.10 -57.84
N VAL A 40 39.94 20.02 -57.50
CA VAL A 40 38.50 19.76 -57.51
C VAL A 40 38.00 19.80 -58.95
N VAL A 41 37.17 18.84 -59.34
CA VAL A 41 36.68 18.66 -60.71
C VAL A 41 35.16 18.63 -60.74
N ALA A 42 34.58 19.04 -61.88
CA ALA A 42 33.15 18.88 -62.11
C ALA A 42 32.76 17.39 -62.16
N GLY A 43 31.56 17.06 -61.67
CA GLY A 43 31.02 15.69 -61.70
C GLY A 43 31.06 15.09 -63.11
N GLY A 44 31.43 13.80 -63.20
CA GLY A 44 31.55 13.08 -64.47
C GLY A 44 32.87 13.27 -65.23
N LYS A 45 33.76 14.19 -64.82
CA LYS A 45 35.10 14.32 -65.43
C LYS A 45 36.05 13.22 -64.96
N LYS A 46 36.76 12.58 -65.89
CA LYS A 46 37.79 11.59 -65.59
C LYS A 46 39.06 12.28 -65.08
N CYS A 47 39.66 11.71 -64.04
CA CYS A 47 40.94 12.19 -63.53
C CYS A 47 42.06 12.02 -64.57
N PRO A 48 42.93 13.02 -64.76
CA PRO A 48 44.10 12.91 -65.63
C PRO A 48 45.01 11.75 -65.23
N ARG A 49 45.75 11.17 -66.18
CA ARG A 49 46.72 10.11 -65.91
C ARG A 49 47.73 10.56 -64.84
N GLY A 50 48.04 9.66 -63.91
CA GLY A 50 48.93 9.94 -62.79
C GLY A 50 48.25 10.56 -61.56
N THR A 51 46.95 10.82 -61.61
CA THR A 51 46.13 11.25 -60.46
C THR A 51 45.08 10.21 -60.09
N ARG A 52 44.54 10.30 -58.88
CA ARG A 52 43.51 9.41 -58.35
C ARG A 52 42.25 10.18 -57.99
N ALA A 53 41.11 9.58 -58.27
CA ALA A 53 39.81 10.12 -57.90
C ALA A 53 39.61 10.04 -56.38
N LEU A 54 39.02 11.09 -55.83
CA LEU A 54 38.54 11.21 -54.47
C LEU A 54 37.19 11.92 -54.51
N SER A 55 36.26 11.52 -53.66
CA SER A 55 35.00 12.24 -53.51
C SER A 55 34.54 12.25 -52.06
N TRP A 56 33.89 13.34 -51.66
CA TRP A 56 33.29 13.49 -50.34
C TRP A 56 32.01 14.33 -50.41
N ASN A 57 31.13 14.17 -49.43
CA ASN A 57 29.89 14.94 -49.37
C ASN A 57 30.18 16.36 -48.88
N GLN A 58 29.45 17.34 -49.42
CA GLN A 58 29.51 18.73 -48.97
C GLN A 58 29.09 18.89 -47.50
N GLN A 59 28.09 18.12 -47.08
CA GLN A 59 27.59 18.10 -45.72
C GLN A 59 28.00 16.80 -45.03
N GLY A 60 28.48 16.92 -43.79
CA GLY A 60 28.69 15.77 -42.93
C GLY A 60 27.39 15.02 -42.65
N ARG A 61 27.50 13.75 -42.23
CA ARG A 61 26.33 13.01 -41.74
C ARG A 61 25.77 13.71 -40.50
N THR A 62 24.45 13.73 -40.34
CA THR A 62 23.83 14.14 -39.07
C THR A 62 24.43 13.31 -37.93
N GLY A 63 24.75 13.97 -36.82
CA GLY A 63 25.26 13.29 -35.63
C GLY A 63 24.27 12.25 -35.12
N ALA A 64 24.77 11.22 -34.44
CA ALA A 64 23.91 10.28 -33.74
C ALA A 64 23.06 11.01 -32.69
N ASN A 65 21.84 10.56 -32.46
CA ASN A 65 21.05 11.04 -31.34
C ASN A 65 21.82 10.83 -30.03
N GLY A 66 21.71 11.80 -29.11
CA GLY A 66 22.28 11.66 -27.78
C GLY A 66 21.71 10.44 -27.05
N PRO A 67 22.44 9.90 -26.06
CA PRO A 67 21.92 8.81 -25.24
C PRO A 67 20.63 9.24 -24.53
N LYS A 68 19.74 8.27 -24.28
CA LYS A 68 18.57 8.49 -23.43
C LYS A 68 19.03 8.97 -22.05
N GLY A 69 18.33 9.95 -21.47
CA GLY A 69 18.59 10.40 -20.11
C GLY A 69 18.47 9.26 -19.09
N ALA A 70 19.20 9.37 -17.98
CA ALA A 70 19.10 8.40 -16.90
C ALA A 70 17.67 8.33 -16.35
N ASN A 71 17.26 7.16 -15.87
CA ASN A 71 15.99 7.03 -15.16
C ASN A 71 16.01 7.92 -13.91
N GLY A 72 14.87 8.51 -13.57
CA GLY A 72 14.72 9.24 -12.31
C GLY A 72 14.98 8.33 -11.11
N GLN A 73 15.44 8.92 -10.01
CA GLN A 73 15.58 8.19 -8.74
C GLN A 73 14.21 7.70 -8.27
N ALA A 74 14.18 6.54 -7.61
CA ALA A 74 12.98 6.07 -6.94
C ALA A 74 12.52 7.09 -5.89
N GLY A 75 11.21 7.25 -5.72
CA GLY A 75 10.65 8.08 -4.67
C GLY A 75 11.05 7.58 -3.28
N VAL A 76 11.08 8.49 -2.30
CA VAL A 76 11.31 8.11 -0.90
C VAL A 76 10.16 7.22 -0.40
N GLN A 77 10.49 6.26 0.46
CA GLN A 77 9.48 5.47 1.14
C GLN A 77 8.56 6.39 1.98
N GLY A 78 7.26 6.07 2.00
CA GLY A 78 6.31 6.79 2.84
C GLY A 78 6.64 6.66 4.33
N VAL A 79 6.24 7.66 5.13
CA VAL A 79 6.36 7.58 6.59
C VAL A 79 5.50 6.45 7.15
N GLU A 80 5.97 5.81 8.22
CA GLU A 80 5.18 4.83 8.96
C GLU A 80 3.89 5.47 9.47
N GLY A 81 2.78 4.72 9.41
CA GLY A 81 1.51 5.16 9.98
C GLY A 81 1.60 5.33 11.49
N LYS A 82 0.83 6.27 12.06
CA LYS A 82 0.71 6.38 13.52
C LYS A 82 0.11 5.10 14.09
N LYS A 83 0.61 4.66 15.25
CA LYS A 83 -0.04 3.60 16.04
C LYS A 83 -1.49 4.03 16.35
N GLY A 84 -2.44 3.09 16.23
CA GLY A 84 -3.82 3.32 16.65
C GLY A 84 -3.94 3.51 18.18
N ASP A 85 -5.01 4.18 18.61
CA ASP A 85 -5.31 4.37 20.03
C ASP A 85 -5.52 3.03 20.75
N ALA A 86 -5.32 3.01 22.07
CA ALA A 86 -5.58 1.81 22.87
C ALA A 86 -7.08 1.47 22.89
N GLY A 87 -7.41 0.17 22.93
CA GLY A 87 -8.80 -0.28 23.02
C GLY A 87 -9.52 0.17 24.30
N THR A 88 -10.84 0.32 24.21
CA THR A 88 -11.74 0.85 25.25
C THR A 88 -12.16 -0.18 26.30
N ALA A 89 -11.83 -1.46 26.13
CA ALA A 89 -12.19 -2.51 27.07
C ALA A 89 -11.58 -2.26 28.46
N VAL A 90 -12.43 -2.05 29.46
CA VAL A 90 -12.03 -1.74 30.83
C VAL A 90 -11.84 -2.99 31.68
N ALA A 91 -12.53 -4.07 31.30
CA ALA A 91 -12.46 -5.36 31.97
C ALA A 91 -12.64 -6.48 30.95
N TYR A 92 -12.03 -7.63 31.23
CA TYR A 92 -12.21 -8.84 30.44
C TYR A 92 -11.92 -10.07 31.29
N ALA A 93 -12.49 -11.20 30.92
CA ALA A 93 -12.29 -12.46 31.63
C ALA A 93 -12.39 -13.66 30.69
N ARG A 94 -11.69 -14.73 31.06
CA ARG A 94 -11.91 -16.07 30.52
C ARG A 94 -12.56 -16.92 31.61
N VAL A 95 -13.76 -17.40 31.32
CA VAL A 95 -14.61 -18.10 32.28
C VAL A 95 -14.74 -19.55 31.84
N ALA A 96 -14.35 -20.48 32.72
CA ALA A 96 -14.50 -21.91 32.50
C ALA A 96 -15.98 -22.33 32.53
N ALA A 97 -16.27 -23.53 32.04
CA ALA A 97 -17.64 -24.06 32.00
C ALA A 97 -18.31 -24.10 33.39
N ASN A 98 -17.56 -24.27 34.47
CA ASN A 98 -18.10 -24.25 35.84
C ASN A 98 -18.23 -22.84 36.45
N GLY A 99 -18.07 -21.77 35.66
CA GLY A 99 -18.17 -20.38 36.13
C GLY A 99 -16.92 -19.83 36.80
N THR A 100 -15.86 -20.62 36.97
CA THR A 100 -14.60 -20.12 37.57
C THR A 100 -13.78 -19.33 36.56
N LEU A 101 -13.05 -18.32 37.03
CA LEU A 101 -12.10 -17.58 36.20
C LEU A 101 -10.87 -18.46 35.93
N GLU A 102 -10.54 -18.68 34.67
CA GLU A 102 -9.33 -19.41 34.32
C GLU A 102 -8.09 -18.54 34.64
N PRO A 103 -7.09 -19.07 35.38
CA PRO A 103 -5.95 -18.27 35.85
C PRO A 103 -5.08 -17.69 34.71
N GLY A 104 -5.14 -18.30 33.52
CA GLY A 104 -4.50 -17.83 32.30
C GLY A 104 -2.99 -17.66 32.33
N ASP A 105 -2.43 -17.19 31.22
CA ASP A 105 -0.99 -16.99 31.01
C ASP A 105 -0.41 -15.88 31.93
N ASN A 106 -0.03 -16.23 33.15
CA ASN A 106 0.50 -15.31 34.17
C ASN A 106 -0.47 -14.15 34.51
N GLY A 107 -1.76 -14.45 34.67
CA GLY A 107 -2.77 -13.46 35.05
C GLY A 107 -3.22 -12.51 33.94
N LYS A 108 -2.79 -12.75 32.68
CA LYS A 108 -3.14 -11.87 31.54
C LYS A 108 -4.53 -12.10 30.96
N GLN A 109 -5.24 -13.14 31.37
CA GLN A 109 -6.54 -13.52 30.80
C GLN A 109 -7.74 -12.89 31.54
N ASN A 110 -7.51 -12.29 32.71
CA ASN A 110 -8.55 -11.59 33.46
C ASN A 110 -8.04 -10.20 33.86
N LYS A 111 -8.84 -9.17 33.63
CA LYS A 111 -8.58 -7.79 34.07
C LYS A 111 -9.86 -7.22 34.63
N ASN A 112 -9.80 -6.69 35.85
CA ASN A 112 -10.92 -6.03 36.54
C ASN A 112 -12.20 -6.88 36.64
N VAL A 113 -12.06 -8.21 36.56
CA VAL A 113 -13.09 -9.20 36.90
C VAL A 113 -12.46 -10.15 37.91
N VAL A 114 -13.13 -10.36 39.04
CA VAL A 114 -12.72 -11.30 40.08
C VAL A 114 -13.77 -12.39 40.26
N ALA A 115 -13.44 -13.47 40.98
CA ALA A 115 -14.34 -14.62 41.14
C ALA A 115 -15.72 -14.23 41.71
N GLY A 116 -15.76 -13.30 42.67
CA GLY A 116 -17.02 -12.80 43.23
C GLY A 116 -17.84 -11.91 42.29
N ASN A 117 -17.36 -11.63 41.07
CA ASN A 117 -18.16 -10.98 40.04
C ASN A 117 -18.93 -11.95 39.17
N VAL A 118 -18.69 -13.26 39.28
CA VAL A 118 -19.30 -14.28 38.42
C VAL A 118 -20.18 -15.17 39.28
N GLU A 119 -21.45 -15.23 38.93
CA GLU A 119 -22.42 -16.17 39.49
C GLU A 119 -22.80 -17.20 38.43
N HIS A 120 -22.81 -18.46 38.86
CA HIS A 120 -23.17 -19.59 38.02
C HIS A 120 -23.64 -20.74 38.90
N ASP A 121 -24.84 -21.26 38.61
CA ASP A 121 -25.37 -22.50 39.16
C ASP A 121 -25.77 -23.43 38.01
N ALA A 122 -24.95 -24.46 37.76
CA ALA A 122 -25.21 -25.47 36.75
C ALA A 122 -26.53 -26.24 36.96
N THR A 123 -27.08 -26.25 38.17
CA THR A 123 -28.31 -26.99 38.53
C THR A 123 -29.56 -26.24 38.10
N THR A 124 -29.59 -24.93 38.30
CA THR A 124 -30.77 -24.08 38.05
C THR A 124 -30.62 -23.18 36.84
N GLY A 125 -29.40 -23.06 36.29
CA GLY A 125 -29.06 -22.11 35.25
C GLY A 125 -27.96 -22.61 34.32
N ALA A 126 -28.02 -23.88 33.89
CA ALA A 126 -27.09 -24.42 32.91
C ALA A 126 -26.96 -23.51 31.67
N GLY A 127 -25.72 -23.22 31.28
CA GLY A 127 -25.35 -22.32 30.21
C GLY A 127 -25.51 -20.84 30.53
N HIS A 128 -25.91 -20.46 31.75
CA HIS A 128 -26.05 -19.06 32.15
C HIS A 128 -24.97 -18.65 33.16
N TYR A 129 -24.34 -17.50 32.89
CA TYR A 129 -23.30 -16.92 33.73
C TYR A 129 -23.59 -15.44 33.94
N CYS A 130 -23.72 -15.05 35.19
CA CYS A 130 -24.20 -13.74 35.57
C CYS A 130 -23.07 -12.91 36.17
N PHE A 131 -23.04 -11.62 35.82
CA PHE A 131 -21.99 -10.70 36.20
C PHE A 131 -22.52 -9.61 37.12
N GLY A 132 -21.83 -9.41 38.23
CA GLY A 132 -22.21 -8.52 39.33
C GLY A 132 -21.02 -7.90 40.02
N GLY A 133 -21.26 -6.86 40.82
CA GLY A 133 -20.21 -6.20 41.61
C GLY A 133 -19.02 -5.63 40.80
N LEU A 134 -19.15 -5.47 39.48
CA LEU A 134 -18.14 -4.82 38.64
C LEU A 134 -18.03 -3.35 39.07
N PRO A 135 -16.81 -2.78 39.17
CA PRO A 135 -16.59 -1.43 39.71
C PRO A 135 -17.02 -0.31 38.76
N PHE A 136 -17.75 -0.62 37.68
CA PHE A 136 -18.22 0.31 36.67
C PHE A 136 -19.58 -0.13 36.13
N GLY A 137 -20.27 0.81 35.49
CA GLY A 137 -21.42 0.48 34.66
C GLY A 137 -21.01 -0.14 33.33
N VAL A 138 -21.49 -1.35 33.01
CA VAL A 138 -21.36 -1.97 31.68
C VAL A 138 -22.12 -1.15 30.62
N ALA A 139 -21.40 -0.57 29.66
CA ALA A 139 -21.96 0.13 28.51
C ALA A 139 -22.31 -0.83 27.38
N SER A 140 -21.35 -1.70 27.06
CA SER A 140 -21.41 -2.73 26.05
C SER A 140 -20.59 -3.92 26.54
N ALA A 141 -20.90 -5.10 25.99
CA ALA A 141 -20.13 -6.30 26.24
C ALA A 141 -20.06 -7.12 24.96
N MET A 142 -18.94 -7.81 24.76
CA MET A 142 -18.76 -8.79 23.70
C MET A 142 -18.35 -10.12 24.32
N VAL A 143 -18.95 -11.20 23.83
CA VAL A 143 -18.60 -12.57 24.26
C VAL A 143 -18.17 -13.39 23.06
N SER A 144 -17.13 -14.19 23.24
CA SER A 144 -16.71 -15.23 22.30
C SER A 144 -16.80 -16.58 22.97
N PRO A 145 -17.48 -17.59 22.39
CA PRO A 145 -17.35 -18.95 22.86
C PRO A 145 -15.91 -19.42 22.68
N ASP A 146 -15.46 -20.33 23.52
CA ASP A 146 -14.11 -20.91 23.47
C ASP A 146 -14.19 -22.43 23.37
N SER A 147 -14.26 -22.91 22.12
CA SER A 147 -14.36 -24.32 21.74
C SER A 147 -13.02 -25.05 21.74
N ALA A 148 -12.02 -24.61 22.52
CA ALA A 148 -10.76 -25.32 22.68
C ALA A 148 -10.99 -26.72 23.30
N GLY A 149 -11.28 -27.70 22.47
CA GLY A 149 -11.65 -29.07 22.85
C GLY A 149 -12.81 -29.65 22.02
N ASP A 150 -13.69 -28.81 21.48
CA ASP A 150 -14.92 -29.20 20.80
C ASP A 150 -14.84 -28.93 19.29
N ILE A 151 -14.06 -29.77 18.59
CA ILE A 151 -13.81 -29.65 17.14
C ILE A 151 -15.05 -29.88 16.26
N ASN A 152 -16.15 -30.39 16.82
CA ASN A 152 -17.39 -30.73 16.12
C ASN A 152 -18.63 -30.01 16.68
N GLY A 153 -18.47 -29.12 17.66
CA GLY A 153 -19.59 -28.49 18.37
C GLY A 153 -20.07 -27.21 17.69
N ASN A 154 -21.38 -27.09 17.45
CA ASN A 154 -22.02 -25.80 17.18
C ASN A 154 -22.15 -25.02 18.49
N VAL A 155 -21.05 -24.41 18.92
CA VAL A 155 -20.98 -23.64 20.17
C VAL A 155 -21.27 -22.17 19.86
N GLY A 156 -22.27 -21.62 20.54
CA GLY A 156 -22.62 -20.20 20.51
C GLY A 156 -22.47 -19.57 21.88
N ALA A 157 -22.25 -18.26 21.90
CA ALA A 157 -22.39 -17.46 23.11
C ALA A 157 -23.14 -16.17 22.78
N SER A 158 -23.96 -15.70 23.71
CA SER A 158 -24.64 -14.43 23.64
C SER A 158 -24.49 -13.70 24.97
N VAL A 159 -24.49 -12.37 24.92
CA VAL A 159 -24.39 -11.53 26.12
C VAL A 159 -25.55 -10.54 26.15
N ALA A 160 -26.22 -10.47 27.29
CA ALA A 160 -27.20 -9.43 27.61
C ALA A 160 -26.59 -8.48 28.64
N VAL A 161 -26.68 -7.18 28.38
CA VAL A 161 -26.27 -6.12 29.34
C VAL A 161 -27.52 -5.54 29.97
N GLN A 162 -27.48 -5.29 31.28
CA GLN A 162 -28.61 -4.69 31.99
C GLN A 162 -28.94 -3.30 31.43
N ARG A 163 -30.17 -3.11 30.96
CA ARG A 163 -30.67 -1.78 30.53
C ARG A 163 -32.01 -1.46 31.19
N GLY A 164 -32.06 -1.62 32.52
CA GLY A 164 -33.27 -1.41 33.32
C GLY A 164 -34.23 -2.60 33.36
N ILE A 165 -33.81 -3.76 32.86
CA ILE A 165 -34.58 -5.02 32.86
C ILE A 165 -33.81 -6.05 33.70
N ASN A 166 -34.52 -6.86 34.49
CA ASN A 166 -33.92 -7.98 35.21
C ASN A 166 -33.40 -9.03 34.22
N LEU A 167 -32.15 -9.44 34.40
CA LEU A 167 -31.54 -10.55 33.72
C LEU A 167 -32.00 -11.82 34.45
N GLY A 168 -33.06 -12.45 33.93
CA GLY A 168 -33.57 -13.72 34.49
C GLY A 168 -32.47 -14.77 34.64
N SER A 169 -32.65 -15.71 35.56
CA SER A 169 -31.63 -16.70 35.96
C SER A 169 -30.40 -16.14 36.69
N CYS A 170 -30.26 -14.81 36.80
CA CYS A 170 -29.23 -14.19 37.63
C CYS A 170 -29.78 -13.84 39.02
N ASP A 171 -28.93 -13.95 40.03
CA ASP A 171 -29.28 -13.49 41.37
C ASP A 171 -29.37 -11.94 41.47
N ALA A 172 -29.79 -11.43 42.62
CA ALA A 172 -29.95 -9.98 42.83
C ALA A 172 -28.63 -9.18 42.84
N GLN A 173 -27.49 -9.82 43.05
CA GLN A 173 -26.16 -9.20 43.07
C GLN A 173 -25.48 -9.22 41.69
N HIS A 174 -25.92 -10.09 40.78
CA HIS A 174 -25.28 -10.37 39.48
C HIS A 174 -26.12 -9.95 38.27
N GLN A 175 -26.73 -8.77 38.36
CA GLN A 175 -27.65 -8.26 37.34
C GLN A 175 -26.98 -7.46 36.22
N GLN A 176 -25.67 -7.13 36.27
CA GLN A 176 -25.05 -6.18 35.33
C GLN A 176 -24.92 -6.72 33.90
N ALA A 177 -24.62 -8.02 33.75
CA ALA A 177 -24.63 -8.71 32.47
C ALA A 177 -24.88 -10.21 32.64
N ARG A 178 -25.43 -10.86 31.62
CA ARG A 178 -25.62 -12.31 31.58
C ARG A 178 -25.08 -12.86 30.27
N VAL A 179 -24.18 -13.82 30.37
CA VAL A 179 -23.77 -14.65 29.24
C VAL A 179 -24.64 -15.89 29.20
N THR A 180 -25.08 -16.24 28.00
CA THR A 180 -25.67 -17.55 27.70
C THR A 180 -24.79 -18.27 26.71
N THR A 181 -24.26 -19.42 27.09
CA THR A 181 -23.56 -20.35 26.20
C THR A 181 -24.52 -21.42 25.69
N LEU A 182 -24.32 -21.83 24.44
CA LEU A 182 -25.22 -22.71 23.72
C LEU A 182 -24.40 -23.80 23.03
N VAL A 183 -24.89 -25.04 23.05
CA VAL A 183 -24.38 -26.13 22.21
C VAL A 183 -25.56 -26.73 21.45
N GLY A 184 -25.50 -26.69 20.12
CA GLY A 184 -26.62 -27.13 19.28
C GLY A 184 -27.90 -26.32 19.50
N GLY A 185 -27.79 -25.08 19.99
CA GLY A 185 -28.92 -24.18 20.26
C GLY A 185 -29.55 -24.33 21.65
N LEU A 186 -29.06 -25.24 22.49
CA LEU A 186 -29.54 -25.42 23.86
C LEU A 186 -28.56 -24.78 24.86
N PRO A 187 -29.05 -24.13 25.94
CA PRO A 187 -28.19 -23.67 27.03
C PRO A 187 -27.40 -24.82 27.64
N VAL A 188 -26.07 -24.73 27.57
CA VAL A 188 -25.13 -25.74 28.06
C VAL A 188 -23.90 -25.03 28.58
N ASP A 189 -23.41 -25.48 29.74
CA ASP A 189 -22.18 -24.96 30.34
C ASP A 189 -21.00 -25.12 29.40
N HIS A 190 -20.36 -24.01 29.08
CA HIS A 190 -19.24 -24.00 28.16
C HIS A 190 -18.30 -22.86 28.49
N ARG A 191 -17.02 -23.04 28.18
CA ARG A 191 -16.02 -21.98 28.34
C ARG A 191 -16.25 -20.84 27.34
N PHE A 192 -15.96 -19.62 27.78
CA PHE A 192 -16.02 -18.41 26.94
C PHE A 192 -15.03 -17.33 27.40
N GLN A 193 -14.87 -16.32 26.54
CA GLN A 193 -14.17 -15.07 26.84
C GLN A 193 -15.14 -13.90 26.74
N ILE A 194 -15.02 -12.91 27.62
CA ILE A 194 -15.87 -11.73 27.64
C ILE A 194 -15.05 -10.45 27.82
N TRP A 195 -15.48 -9.37 27.16
CA TRP A 195 -14.95 -8.01 27.29
C TRP A 195 -16.07 -7.04 27.61
N PHE A 196 -15.77 -6.07 28.48
CA PHE A 196 -16.69 -5.03 28.90
C PHE A 196 -16.14 -3.64 28.61
N GLU A 197 -17.02 -2.75 28.15
CA GLU A 197 -16.77 -1.31 28.10
C GLU A 197 -17.55 -0.61 29.21
N ALA A 198 -17.02 0.50 29.74
CA ALA A 198 -17.66 1.26 30.80
C ALA A 198 -18.52 2.41 30.26
N THR A 199 -19.65 2.70 30.91
CA THR A 199 -20.48 3.90 30.66
C THR A 199 -19.87 5.20 31.20
N GLY A 200 -18.77 5.12 31.97
CA GLY A 200 -18.20 6.26 32.69
C GLY A 200 -19.01 6.68 33.94
N GLY A 201 -20.05 5.92 34.30
CA GLY A 201 -20.92 6.16 35.47
C GLY A 201 -21.52 4.86 36.03
N PRO A 202 -22.31 4.90 37.12
CA PRO A 202 -22.96 3.71 37.68
C PRO A 202 -23.98 3.09 36.72
N GLN A 203 -24.26 1.79 36.85
CA GLN A 203 -25.34 1.14 36.08
C GLN A 203 -26.70 1.76 36.40
N ILE A 204 -27.58 1.79 35.40
CA ILE A 204 -29.00 2.07 35.60
C ILE A 204 -29.56 0.92 36.44
N ALA A 205 -30.07 1.21 37.64
CA ALA A 205 -30.73 0.22 38.48
C ALA A 205 -31.82 -0.51 37.67
N PRO A 206 -32.06 -1.82 37.92
CA PRO A 206 -33.19 -2.50 37.31
C PRO A 206 -34.45 -1.65 37.60
N GLY A 207 -35.19 -1.28 36.56
CA GLY A 207 -36.50 -0.73 36.78
C GLY A 207 -37.34 -1.80 37.49
N VAL A 208 -38.30 -1.39 38.30
CA VAL A 208 -39.43 -2.25 38.66
C VAL A 208 -40.20 -2.52 37.36
N GLY A 209 -39.71 -3.47 36.57
CA GLY A 209 -40.34 -3.89 35.33
C GLY A 209 -41.69 -4.51 35.66
N GLY A 210 -42.76 -3.86 35.23
CA GLY A 210 -44.08 -4.48 35.18
C GLY A 210 -44.07 -5.60 34.16
N ASP A 211 -44.55 -6.75 34.63
CA ASP A 211 -45.10 -7.94 33.97
C ASP A 211 -45.04 -8.04 32.44
#